data_AF-A0A1G5ZR16-F1
#
_entry.id   AF-A0A1G5ZR16-F1
#
_cell.length_a   1.000
_cell.length_b   1.000
_cell.length_c   1.000
_cell.angle_alpha   90.00
_cell.angle_beta   90.00
_cell.angle_gamma   90.00
#
_symmetry.space_group_name_H-M   'P 1'
#
loop_
_entity.id
_entity.type
_entity.pdbx_description
1 polymer ?
#
loop_
_entity_poly.entity_id
_entity_poly.type
_entity_poly.pdbx_seq_one_letter_code
_entity_poly.pdbx_strand_id
1 'polypeptide(L)'
;STGNKVSDKFKARARLNIMVTNVPAEILKGKDIRKVYSLRRQIELIFKTWKSLVTIDEFNTKKIHRFECQLYGKLIWIILNLTIFNWLQNQVLQKNNVLCSVWKYFRLIQNISDHLINALKSHKELIILLDQLKEFAPKILYLETKTSLK
;
A
#
# COMPACT_ATOMS: atom_id res chain seq x y z
N SER A 1 13.62 -22.27 -21.86
CA SER A 1 14.19 -22.36 -20.50
C SER A 1 13.90 -23.75 -19.97
N THR A 2 14.88 -24.65 -20.00
CA THR A 2 14.76 -26.03 -19.51
C THR A 2 14.75 -26.03 -17.99
N GLY A 3 13.60 -26.33 -17.39
CA GLY A 3 13.42 -26.36 -15.93
C GLY A 3 14.09 -27.58 -15.31
N ASN A 4 15.34 -27.45 -14.88
CA ASN A 4 16.03 -28.51 -14.14
C ASN A 4 15.34 -28.81 -12.81
N LYS A 5 15.05 -30.09 -12.55
CA LYS A 5 14.48 -30.56 -11.27
C LYS A 5 15.49 -30.34 -10.15
N VAL A 6 15.15 -29.47 -9.22
CA VAL A 6 15.99 -29.09 -8.10
C VAL A 6 16.05 -30.22 -7.05
N SER A 7 17.25 -30.54 -6.54
CA SER A 7 17.47 -31.55 -5.50
C SER A 7 16.67 -31.27 -4.22
N ASP A 8 16.16 -32.32 -3.58
CA ASP A 8 15.37 -32.18 -2.34
C ASP A 8 16.17 -31.56 -1.18
N LYS A 9 17.50 -31.80 -1.13
CA LYS A 9 18.39 -31.12 -0.17
C LYS A 9 18.42 -29.60 -0.40
N PHE A 10 18.36 -29.16 -1.65
CA PHE A 10 18.30 -27.74 -1.97
C PHE A 10 16.93 -27.14 -1.61
N LYS A 11 15.83 -27.84 -1.90
CA LYS A 11 14.49 -27.40 -1.49
C LYS A 11 14.35 -27.27 0.03
N ALA A 12 14.94 -28.20 0.79
CA ALA A 12 14.94 -28.15 2.26
C ALA A 12 15.69 -26.91 2.78
N ARG A 13 16.87 -26.61 2.24
CA ARG A 13 17.63 -25.40 2.60
C ARG A 13 16.91 -24.11 2.20
N ALA A 14 16.27 -24.08 1.03
CA ALA A 14 15.51 -22.91 0.57
C ALA A 14 14.27 -22.59 1.43
N ARG A 15 13.79 -23.55 2.25
CA ARG A 15 12.69 -23.34 3.19
C ARG A 15 13.14 -22.78 4.55
N LEU A 16 14.44 -22.78 4.84
CA LEU A 16 14.98 -22.25 6.09
C LEU A 16 14.97 -20.71 6.04
N ASN A 17 14.20 -20.10 6.95
CA ASN A 17 14.20 -18.65 7.16
C ASN A 17 14.69 -18.35 8.58
N ILE A 18 15.84 -17.70 8.70
CA ILE A 18 16.40 -17.25 9.99
C ILE A 18 15.95 -15.81 10.21
N MET A 19 15.33 -15.54 11.36
CA MET A 19 14.90 -14.20 11.77
C MET A 19 15.66 -13.84 13.05
N VAL A 20 16.31 -12.67 13.06
CA VAL A 20 17.09 -12.18 14.19
C VAL A 20 16.41 -10.92 14.70
N THR A 21 16.12 -10.85 15.99
CA THR A 21 15.49 -9.68 16.62
C THR A 21 16.18 -9.33 17.93
N ASN A 22 16.27 -8.04 18.21
CA ASN A 22 16.71 -7.50 19.50
C ASN A 22 15.54 -7.32 20.49
N VAL A 23 14.31 -7.69 20.09
CA VAL A 23 13.12 -7.55 20.94
C VAL A 23 13.07 -8.72 21.94
N PRO A 24 12.94 -8.45 23.26
CA PRO A 24 12.79 -9.50 24.26
C PRO A 24 11.58 -10.39 24.00
N ALA A 25 11.69 -11.67 24.36
CA ALA A 25 10.63 -12.66 24.17
C ALA A 25 9.34 -12.35 24.97
N GLU A 26 9.47 -11.55 26.03
CA GLU A 26 8.35 -11.03 26.84
C GLU A 26 7.44 -10.10 26.02
N ILE A 27 8.03 -9.31 25.12
CA ILE A 27 7.32 -8.33 24.27
C ILE A 27 6.87 -9.01 22.97
N LEU A 28 7.75 -9.78 22.32
CA LEU A 28 7.47 -10.43 21.06
C LEU A 28 7.75 -11.93 21.13
N LYS A 29 6.67 -12.71 21.23
CA LYS A 29 6.77 -14.17 21.22
C LYS A 29 7.32 -14.64 19.86
N GLY A 30 8.19 -15.65 19.89
CA GLY A 30 8.83 -16.21 18.68
C GLY A 30 7.85 -16.56 17.55
N LYS A 31 6.65 -17.06 17.90
CA LYS A 31 5.58 -17.39 16.97
C LYS A 31 5.02 -16.19 16.18
N ASP A 32 5.10 -14.99 16.74
CA ASP A 32 4.54 -13.77 16.15
C ASP A 32 5.60 -12.97 15.36
N ILE A 33 6.89 -13.27 15.53
CA ILE A 33 7.99 -12.66 14.76
C ILE A 33 7.71 -12.72 13.26
N ARG A 34 7.25 -13.88 12.75
CA ARG A 34 6.94 -14.04 11.33
C ARG A 34 5.83 -13.11 10.84
N LYS A 35 4.82 -12.84 11.67
CA LYS A 35 3.74 -11.90 11.34
C LYS A 35 4.26 -10.47 11.32
N VAL A 36 5.06 -10.08 12.31
CA VAL A 36 5.67 -8.75 12.35
C VAL A 36 6.59 -8.53 11.15
N TYR A 37 7.44 -9.51 10.81
CA TYR A 37 8.30 -9.45 9.64
C TYR A 37 7.53 -9.38 8.31
N SER A 38 6.28 -9.85 8.26
CA SER A 38 5.44 -9.71 7.07
C SER A 38 5.06 -8.26 6.79
N LEU A 39 4.96 -7.40 7.82
CA LEU A 39 4.67 -5.97 7.67
C LEU A 39 5.76 -5.25 6.86
N ARG A 40 7.01 -5.71 6.93
CA ARG A 40 8.11 -5.17 6.11
C ARG A 40 7.76 -5.19 4.62
N ARG A 41 7.14 -6.28 4.14
CA ARG A 41 6.73 -6.40 2.73
C ARG A 41 5.59 -5.44 2.40
N GLN A 42 4.65 -5.25 3.31
CA GLN A 42 3.57 -4.28 3.13
C GLN A 42 4.12 -2.85 3.03
N ILE A 43 5.03 -2.48 3.94
CA ILE A 43 5.74 -1.20 3.93
C ILE A 43 6.49 -1.01 2.59
N GLU A 44 7.22 -2.03 2.13
CA GLU A 44 7.92 -2.00 0.84
C GLU A 44 6.97 -1.75 -0.35
N LEU A 45 5.80 -2.39 -0.37
CA LEU A 45 4.79 -2.19 -1.41
C LEU A 45 4.19 -0.78 -1.36
N ILE A 46 3.94 -0.25 -0.17
CA ILE A 46 3.45 1.12 0.04
C ILE A 46 4.49 2.12 -0.49
N PHE A 47 5.75 1.99 -0.10
CA PHE A 47 6.82 2.87 -0.60
C PHE A 47 7.02 2.75 -2.12
N LYS A 48 6.97 1.54 -2.69
CA LYS A 48 7.00 1.34 -4.15
C LYS A 48 5.86 2.07 -4.85
N THR A 49 4.66 2.05 -4.25
CA THR A 49 3.50 2.77 -4.77
C THR A 49 3.73 4.28 -4.74
N TRP A 50 4.24 4.83 -3.63
CA TRP A 50 4.49 6.27 -3.52
C TRP A 50 5.58 6.75 -4.46
N LYS A 51 6.67 5.99 -4.62
CA LYS A 51 7.70 6.31 -5.61
C LYS A 51 7.15 6.28 -7.03
N SER A 52 6.41 5.23 -7.38
CA SER A 52 5.92 5.06 -8.75
C SER A 52 4.79 6.00 -9.15
N LEU A 53 3.88 6.34 -8.23
CA LEU A 53 2.63 7.04 -8.56
C LEU A 53 2.56 8.47 -7.99
N VAL A 54 3.29 8.74 -6.91
CA VAL A 54 3.37 10.08 -6.29
C VAL A 54 4.74 10.73 -6.52
N THR A 55 5.68 9.99 -7.12
CA THR A 55 7.05 10.42 -7.42
C THR A 55 7.75 11.07 -6.22
N ILE A 56 7.55 10.51 -5.02
CA ILE A 56 8.03 11.12 -3.76
C ILE A 56 9.55 11.31 -3.71
N ASP A 57 10.31 10.58 -4.50
CA ASP A 57 11.76 10.66 -4.61
C ASP A 57 12.27 11.59 -5.73
N GLU A 58 11.36 12.16 -6.53
CA GLU A 58 11.71 13.10 -7.61
C GLU A 58 11.46 14.55 -7.19
N PHE A 59 12.51 15.37 -7.22
CA PHE A 59 12.45 16.79 -6.91
C PHE A 59 13.24 17.58 -7.94
N ASN A 60 12.62 18.62 -8.51
CA ASN A 60 13.24 19.45 -9.54
C ASN A 60 13.81 20.75 -8.96
N THR A 61 14.31 20.72 -7.72
CA THR A 61 14.81 21.93 -7.06
C THR A 61 16.07 21.67 -6.25
N LYS A 62 17.03 22.60 -6.37
CA LYS A 62 18.28 22.60 -5.60
C LYS A 62 18.19 23.46 -4.33
N LYS A 63 17.14 24.27 -4.19
CA LYS A 63 16.94 25.16 -3.02
C LYS A 63 16.25 24.39 -1.90
N ILE A 64 16.85 24.37 -0.72
CA ILE A 64 16.36 23.58 0.43
C ILE A 64 14.92 23.91 0.81
N HIS A 65 14.54 25.19 0.92
CA HIS A 65 13.18 25.58 1.29
C HIS A 65 12.12 25.18 0.25
N ARG A 66 12.47 25.19 -1.05
CA ARG A 66 11.55 24.72 -2.10
C ARG A 66 11.41 23.20 -2.05
N PHE A 67 12.51 22.49 -1.78
CA PHE A 67 12.51 21.06 -1.59
C PHE A 67 11.62 20.65 -0.41
N GLU A 68 11.80 21.28 0.76
CA GLU A 68 11.00 21.03 1.96
C GLU A 68 9.50 21.25 1.70
N CYS A 69 9.14 22.37 1.07
CA CYS A 69 7.75 22.66 0.71
C CYS A 69 7.15 21.60 -0.22
N GLN A 70 7.89 21.16 -1.26
CA GLN A 70 7.44 20.10 -2.15
C GLN A 70 7.31 18.75 -1.43
N LEU A 71 8.26 18.42 -0.56
CA LEU A 71 8.24 17.20 0.23
C LEU A 71 7.01 17.18 1.15
N TYR A 72 6.76 18.26 1.88
CA TYR A 72 5.58 18.35 2.74
C TYR A 72 4.27 18.27 1.95
N GLY A 73 4.19 18.93 0.79
CA GLY A 73 3.02 18.81 -0.09
C GLY A 73 2.75 17.36 -0.51
N LYS A 74 3.79 16.63 -0.94
CA LYS A 74 3.67 15.21 -1.30
C LYS A 74 3.28 14.34 -0.11
N LEU A 75 3.86 14.59 1.07
CA LEU A 75 3.53 13.84 2.30
C LEU A 75 2.09 14.07 2.75
N ILE A 76 1.61 15.32 2.72
CA ILE A 76 0.21 15.66 3.05
C ILE A 76 -0.73 14.96 2.07
N TRP A 77 -0.44 15.01 0.77
CA TRP A 77 -1.23 14.32 -0.26
C TRP A 77 -1.31 12.80 -0.01
N ILE A 78 -0.19 12.19 0.36
CA ILE A 78 -0.11 10.76 0.69
C ILE A 78 -0.97 10.43 1.92
N ILE A 79 -0.82 11.19 3.01
CA ILE A 79 -1.55 10.93 4.26
C ILE A 79 -3.07 11.08 4.05
N LEU A 80 -3.49 12.12 3.32
CA LEU A 80 -4.89 12.33 2.98
C LEU A 80 -5.45 11.13 2.20
N ASN A 81 -4.72 10.68 1.18
CA ASN A 81 -5.15 9.55 0.35
C ASN A 81 -5.14 8.21 1.09
N LEU A 82 -4.19 7.97 1.98
CA LEU A 82 -4.19 6.78 2.84
C LEU A 82 -5.38 6.78 3.79
N THR A 83 -5.76 7.95 4.31
CA THR A 83 -6.92 8.09 5.20
C THR A 83 -8.21 7.74 4.45
N ILE A 84 -8.39 8.28 3.25
CA ILE A 84 -9.52 7.96 2.37
C ILE A 84 -9.50 6.46 1.99
N PHE A 85 -8.34 5.92 1.62
CA PHE A 85 -8.20 4.50 1.30
C PHE A 85 -8.58 3.60 2.48
N ASN A 86 -8.11 3.90 3.69
CA ASN A 86 -8.44 3.11 4.88
C ASN A 86 -9.95 3.16 5.19
N TRP A 87 -10.57 4.33 5.05
CA TRP A 87 -12.03 4.47 5.16
C TRP A 87 -12.74 3.61 4.10
N LEU A 88 -12.33 3.71 2.84
CA LEU A 88 -12.91 2.95 1.73
C LEU A 88 -12.73 1.44 1.92
N GLN A 89 -11.53 1.00 2.32
CA GLN A 89 -11.20 -0.38 2.61
C GLN A 89 -12.12 -0.96 3.70
N ASN A 90 -12.38 -0.20 4.76
CA ASN A 90 -13.28 -0.64 5.82
C ASN A 90 -14.72 -0.78 5.31
N GLN A 91 -15.19 0.17 4.50
CA GLN A 91 -16.54 0.11 3.91
C GLN A 91 -16.71 -1.08 2.95
N VAL A 92 -15.72 -1.33 2.08
CA VAL A 92 -15.74 -2.44 1.12
C VAL A 92 -15.58 -3.79 1.81
N LEU A 93 -14.75 -3.87 2.86
CA LEU A 93 -14.59 -5.09 3.64
C LEU A 93 -15.90 -5.47 4.34
N GLN A 94 -16.60 -4.50 4.94
CA GLN A 94 -17.87 -4.76 5.62
C GLN A 94 -18.99 -5.19 4.66
N LYS A 95 -19.06 -4.62 3.45
CA LYS A 95 -20.14 -4.91 2.50
C LYS A 95 -19.87 -6.09 1.57
N ASN A 96 -18.64 -6.23 1.09
CA ASN A 96 -18.28 -7.17 0.02
C ASN A 96 -17.30 -8.24 0.48
N ASN A 97 -16.73 -8.13 1.69
CA ASN A 97 -15.67 -9.01 2.21
C ASN A 97 -14.43 -9.08 1.29
N VAL A 98 -14.07 -7.94 0.69
CA VAL A 98 -12.97 -7.82 -0.26
C VAL A 98 -11.87 -6.89 0.28
N LEU A 99 -10.62 -7.29 0.09
CA LEU A 99 -9.46 -6.42 0.29
C LEU A 99 -9.14 -5.65 -1.00
N CYS A 100 -8.83 -4.37 -0.85
CA CYS A 100 -8.45 -3.47 -1.92
C CYS A 100 -6.92 -3.35 -2.03
N SER A 101 -6.44 -3.17 -3.26
CA SER A 101 -5.04 -2.92 -3.56
C SER A 101 -4.72 -1.43 -3.44
N VAL A 102 -3.79 -1.10 -2.53
CA VAL A 102 -3.25 0.26 -2.37
C VAL A 102 -2.74 0.80 -3.71
N TRP A 103 -2.05 -0.02 -4.50
CA TRP A 103 -1.52 0.40 -5.79
C TRP A 103 -2.62 0.74 -6.80
N LYS A 104 -3.66 -0.11 -6.90
CA LYS A 104 -4.79 0.16 -7.80
C LYS A 104 -5.53 1.45 -7.37
N TYR A 105 -5.64 1.68 -6.06
CA TYR A 105 -6.23 2.90 -5.52
C TYR A 105 -5.44 4.14 -5.90
N PHE A 106 -4.12 4.17 -5.62
CA PHE A 106 -3.30 5.33 -5.96
C PHE A 106 -3.26 5.58 -7.48
N ARG A 107 -3.34 4.54 -8.31
CA ARG A 107 -3.43 4.69 -9.76
C ARG A 107 -4.75 5.32 -10.19
N LEU A 108 -5.86 4.95 -9.56
CA LEU A 108 -7.15 5.60 -9.78
C LEU A 108 -7.09 7.08 -9.37
N ILE A 109 -6.59 7.37 -8.17
CA ILE A 109 -6.46 8.75 -7.66
C ILE A 109 -5.58 9.61 -8.55
N GLN A 110 -4.50 9.06 -9.10
CA GLN A 110 -3.65 9.79 -10.04
C GLN A 110 -4.42 10.25 -11.29
N ASN A 111 -5.40 9.46 -11.74
CA ASN A 111 -6.24 9.81 -12.89
C ASN A 111 -7.38 10.78 -12.54
N ILE A 112 -7.82 10.81 -11.28
CA ILE A 112 -8.94 11.67 -10.82
C ILE A 112 -8.47 12.78 -9.87
N SER A 113 -7.18 13.10 -9.84
CA SER A 113 -6.58 13.98 -8.83
C SER A 113 -7.22 15.36 -8.81
N ASP A 114 -7.50 15.93 -9.99
CA ASP A 114 -8.12 17.24 -10.12
C ASP A 114 -9.55 17.24 -9.59
N HIS A 115 -10.31 16.17 -9.86
CA HIS A 115 -11.65 15.99 -9.33
C HIS A 115 -11.61 15.84 -7.81
N LEU A 116 -10.66 15.10 -7.26
CA LEU A 116 -10.49 14.96 -5.81
C LEU A 116 -10.15 16.31 -5.17
N ILE A 117 -9.20 17.07 -5.75
CA ILE A 117 -8.79 18.39 -5.24
C ILE A 117 -9.98 19.37 -5.27
N ASN A 118 -10.78 19.35 -6.33
CA ASN A 118 -11.97 20.20 -6.41
C ASN A 118 -13.03 19.77 -5.41
N ALA A 119 -13.29 18.47 -5.29
CA ALA A 119 -14.24 17.93 -4.32
C ALA A 119 -13.85 18.27 -2.88
N LEU A 120 -12.55 18.33 -2.55
CA LEU A 120 -12.08 18.74 -1.22
C LEU A 120 -12.44 20.19 -0.86
N LYS A 121 -12.75 21.05 -1.84
CA LYS A 121 -13.20 22.44 -1.59
C LYS A 121 -14.66 22.52 -1.15
N SER A 122 -15.46 21.49 -1.42
CA SER A 122 -16.91 21.48 -1.16
C SER A 122 -17.32 20.17 -0.49
N HIS A 123 -17.82 20.27 0.75
CA HIS A 123 -18.23 19.10 1.52
C HIS A 123 -19.23 18.20 0.77
N LYS A 124 -20.16 18.81 0.03
CA LYS A 124 -21.17 18.08 -0.77
C LYS A 124 -20.53 17.27 -1.91
N GLU A 125 -19.59 17.86 -2.64
CA GLU A 125 -18.90 17.18 -3.75
C GLU A 125 -18.00 16.06 -3.24
N LEU A 126 -17.36 16.26 -2.09
CA LEU A 126 -16.55 15.22 -1.45
C LEU A 126 -17.40 13.99 -1.10
N ILE A 127 -18.58 14.19 -0.50
CA ILE A 127 -19.49 13.08 -0.18
C ILE A 127 -19.89 12.32 -1.44
N ILE A 128 -20.30 13.03 -2.49
CA ILE A 128 -20.71 12.42 -3.77
C ILE A 128 -19.57 11.58 -4.36
N LEU A 129 -18.35 12.12 -4.38
CA LEU A 129 -17.19 11.40 -4.89
C LEU A 129 -16.88 10.15 -4.06
N LEU A 130 -16.95 10.26 -2.73
CA LEU A 130 -16.70 9.13 -1.83
C LEU A 130 -17.75 8.02 -1.98
N ASP A 131 -19.02 8.38 -2.17
CA ASP A 131 -20.09 7.41 -2.42
C ASP A 131 -19.89 6.69 -3.76
N GLN A 132 -19.54 7.42 -4.83
CA GLN A 132 -19.19 6.81 -6.12
C GLN A 132 -17.99 5.86 -5.97
N LEU A 133 -16.91 6.30 -5.32
CA LEU A 133 -15.73 5.47 -5.08
C LEU A 133 -16.10 4.18 -4.33
N LYS A 134 -16.99 4.26 -3.35
CA LYS A 134 -17.47 3.11 -2.59
C LYS A 134 -18.20 2.08 -3.47
N GLU A 135 -18.98 2.51 -4.46
CA GLU A 135 -19.68 1.61 -5.38
C GLU A 135 -18.74 0.94 -6.39
N PHE A 136 -17.75 1.66 -6.91
CA PHE A 136 -16.83 1.13 -7.92
C PHE A 136 -15.64 0.34 -7.33
N ALA A 137 -15.25 0.63 -6.09
CA ALA A 137 -14.06 0.06 -5.45
C ALA A 137 -14.02 -1.48 -5.43
N PRO A 138 -15.11 -2.22 -5.13
CA PRO A 138 -15.07 -3.68 -5.10
C PRO A 138 -14.71 -4.32 -6.44
N LYS A 139 -15.04 -3.66 -7.56
CA LYS A 139 -14.80 -4.17 -8.92
C LYS A 139 -13.39 -3.85 -9.42
N ILE A 140 -12.94 -2.62 -9.17
CA ILE A 140 -11.71 -2.09 -9.77
C ILE A 140 -10.51 -2.31 -8.86
N LEU A 141 -10.69 -2.17 -7.55
CA LEU A 141 -9.59 -2.14 -6.58
C LEU A 141 -9.28 -3.51 -5.97
N TYR A 142 -9.95 -4.59 -6.37
CA TYR A 142 -9.73 -5.93 -5.81
C TYR A 142 -8.25 -6.31 -5.73
N LEU A 143 -7.80 -6.72 -4.53
CA LEU A 143 -6.48 -7.25 -4.27
C LEU A 143 -6.43 -8.73 -4.67
N GLU A 144 -5.81 -9.02 -5.80
CA GLU A 144 -5.46 -10.39 -6.16
C GLU A 144 -4.40 -10.90 -5.17
N THR A 145 -4.80 -11.76 -4.24
CA THR A 145 -3.82 -12.54 -3.49
C THR A 145 -3.14 -13.46 -4.50
N LYS A 146 -1.82 -13.28 -4.72
CA LYS A 146 -1.01 -14.36 -5.30
C LYS A 146 -1.28 -15.57 -4.43
N THR A 147 -2.00 -16.55 -4.98
CA THR A 147 -2.28 -17.84 -4.38
C THR A 147 -0.97 -18.28 -3.73
N SER A 148 -0.99 -18.42 -2.40
CA SER A 148 0.12 -18.98 -1.68
C SER A 148 0.46 -20.29 -2.37
N LEU A 149 1.66 -20.36 -2.95
CA LEU A 149 2.27 -21.62 -3.33
C LEU A 149 2.27 -22.47 -2.06
N LYS A 150 1.30 -23.37 -1.98
CA LYS A 150 1.25 -24.48 -1.01
C LYS A 150 2.46 -25.37 -1.25
#